data_AF-A0A3B9WQ98-F1
#
_entry.id   AF-A0A3B9WQ98-F1
#
_cell.length_a   1.000
_cell.length_b   1.000
_cell.length_c   1.000
_cell.angle_alpha   90.00
_cell.angle_beta   90.00
_cell.angle_gamma   90.00
#
_symmetry.space_group_name_H-M   'P 1'
#
loop_
_entity.id
_entity.type
_entity.pdbx_description
1 polymer ?
#
loop_
_entity_poly.entity_id
_entity_poly.type
_entity_poly.pdbx_seq_one_letter_code
_entity_poly.pdbx_strand_id
1 'polypeptide(L)'
;MELLSQDYLYSFGFRWLHILVGITWIGLLYYFNLVQVPGLAAYGDEGKARNITIDKIARRALWWFRWAALATLATGLLITGQKDYWNNFMNGSASGNGHDVAISVGMVLGILMAANVWMIIWKNQKIVLANVVNVLGGGEANADAPTAGRKALLASRQNVIFSVSMLFFMVGSAHFYSGAFGDAT
;
A
#
# COMPACT_ATOMS: atom_id res chain seq x y z
N MET A 1 -13.58 6.35 31.92
CA MET A 1 -12.58 5.69 31.07
C MET A 1 -13.28 5.17 29.82
N GLU A 2 -13.61 6.06 28.88
CA GLU A 2 -14.30 5.71 27.62
C GLU A 2 -13.35 5.29 26.49
N LEU A 3 -12.04 5.51 26.66
CA LEU A 3 -11.02 5.26 25.63
C LEU A 3 -10.74 3.77 25.34
N LEU A 4 -11.18 2.87 26.22
CA LEU A 4 -10.99 1.42 26.08
C LEU A 4 -12.31 0.66 25.90
N SER A 5 -13.43 1.36 25.68
CA SER A 5 -14.69 0.69 25.34
C SER A 5 -14.54 -0.02 24.01
N GLN A 6 -15.22 -1.16 23.85
CA GLN A 6 -15.19 -1.93 22.62
C GLN A 6 -15.61 -1.04 21.43
N ASP A 7 -16.64 -0.21 21.60
CA ASP A 7 -17.13 0.68 20.54
C ASP A 7 -16.11 1.74 20.14
N TYR A 8 -15.37 2.33 21.09
CA TYR A 8 -14.34 3.33 20.78
C TYR A 8 -13.10 2.71 20.14
N LEU A 9 -12.65 1.55 20.63
CA LEU A 9 -11.53 0.80 20.06
C LEU A 9 -11.85 0.34 18.63
N TYR A 10 -13.08 -0.10 18.38
CA TYR A 10 -13.51 -0.54 17.05
C TYR A 10 -13.74 0.61 16.08
N SER A 11 -14.43 1.67 16.49
CA SER A 11 -14.77 2.80 15.63
C SER A 11 -13.57 3.69 15.32
N PHE A 12 -12.87 4.18 16.35
CA PHE A 12 -11.75 5.09 16.20
C PHE A 12 -10.42 4.37 16.08
N GLY A 13 -10.15 3.39 16.97
CA GLY A 13 -8.84 2.73 17.06
C GLY A 13 -8.42 2.03 15.75
N PHE A 14 -9.28 1.20 15.17
CA PHE A 14 -8.95 0.53 13.90
C PHE A 14 -8.86 1.48 12.71
N ARG A 15 -9.69 2.53 12.64
CA ARG A 15 -9.61 3.54 11.57
C ARG A 15 -8.31 4.33 11.67
N TRP A 16 -7.94 4.77 12.87
CA TRP A 16 -6.68 5.45 13.13
C TRP A 16 -5.49 4.56 12.76
N LEU A 17 -5.51 3.28 13.18
CA LEU A 17 -4.46 2.34 12.85
C LEU A 17 -4.39 2.08 11.34
N HIS A 18 -5.53 1.90 10.67
CA HIS A 18 -5.64 1.70 9.22
C HIS A 18 -5.00 2.87 8.45
N ILE A 19 -5.28 4.10 8.88
CA ILE A 19 -4.66 5.30 8.31
C ILE A 19 -3.15 5.28 8.52
N LEU A 20 -2.67 4.98 9.73
CA LEU A 20 -1.24 4.96 10.05
C LEU A 20 -0.46 3.94 9.19
N VAL A 21 -0.97 2.71 9.09
CA VAL A 21 -0.33 1.67 8.27
C VAL A 21 -0.51 1.94 6.77
N GLY A 22 -1.63 2.55 6.37
CA GLY A 22 -1.89 3.00 5.00
C GLY A 22 -0.91 4.08 4.55
N ILE A 23 -0.64 5.09 5.39
CA ILE A 23 0.39 6.12 5.15
C ILE A 23 1.76 5.46 4.99
N THR A 24 2.11 4.51 5.86
CA THR A 24 3.38 3.79 5.76
C THR A 24 3.48 3.03 4.45
N TRP A 25 2.42 2.35 4.03
CA TRP A 25 2.37 1.57 2.80
C TRP A 25 2.49 2.46 1.54
N ILE A 26 1.61 3.45 1.39
CA ILE A 26 1.57 4.32 0.22
C ILE A 26 2.77 5.28 0.21
N GLY A 27 3.24 5.74 1.36
CA GLY A 27 4.46 6.52 1.49
C GLY A 27 5.68 5.77 0.97
N LEU A 28 5.84 4.49 1.34
CA LEU A 28 6.92 3.65 0.80
C LEU A 28 6.76 3.37 -0.70
N LEU A 29 5.53 3.19 -1.18
CA LEU A 29 5.24 3.05 -2.61
C LEU A 29 5.76 4.25 -3.42
N TYR A 30 5.48 5.47 -2.95
CA TYR A 30 5.96 6.70 -3.58
C TYR A 30 7.46 6.88 -3.42
N TYR A 31 8.01 6.58 -2.25
CA TYR A 31 9.46 6.56 -2.03
C TYR A 31 10.16 5.66 -3.06
N PHE A 32 9.67 4.44 -3.31
CA PHE A 32 10.31 3.55 -4.28
C PHE A 32 10.31 4.11 -5.70
N ASN A 33 9.18 4.65 -6.14
CA ASN A 33 9.03 5.08 -7.53
C ASN A 33 9.64 6.45 -7.80
N LEU A 34 9.53 7.39 -6.87
CA LEU A 34 9.91 8.78 -7.04
C LEU A 34 11.31 9.09 -6.53
N VAL A 35 11.80 8.35 -5.52
CA VAL A 35 13.08 8.64 -4.85
C VAL A 35 14.09 7.53 -5.11
N GLN A 36 13.78 6.29 -4.72
CA GLN A 36 14.74 5.20 -4.74
C GLN A 36 15.16 4.81 -6.16
N VAL A 37 14.22 4.67 -7.10
CA VAL A 37 14.55 4.25 -8.47
C VAL A 37 15.45 5.27 -9.18
N PRO A 38 15.13 6.58 -9.21
CA PRO A 38 16.05 7.58 -9.75
C PRO A 38 17.38 7.65 -8.98
N GLY A 39 17.35 7.57 -7.64
CA GLY A 39 18.56 7.58 -6.82
C GLY A 39 19.49 6.39 -7.08
N LEU A 40 18.93 5.19 -7.32
CA LEU A 40 19.73 4.01 -7.69
C LEU A 40 20.30 4.10 -9.10
N ALA A 41 19.62 4.78 -10.03
CA ALA A 41 20.12 5.02 -11.38
C ALA A 41 21.29 6.02 -11.39
N ALA A 42 21.29 7.00 -10.46
CA ALA A 42 22.33 8.02 -10.35
C ALA A 42 23.72 7.47 -9.97
N TYR A 43 23.82 6.23 -9.47
CA TYR A 43 25.12 5.59 -9.20
C TYR A 43 25.94 5.31 -10.47
N GLY A 44 25.33 5.30 -11.66
CA GLY A 44 26.04 5.02 -12.92
C GLY A 44 26.82 3.70 -12.88
N ASP A 45 28.13 3.78 -13.13
CA ASP A 45 29.03 2.63 -13.19
C ASP A 45 29.47 2.12 -11.79
N GLU A 46 29.10 2.80 -10.71
CA GLU A 46 29.40 2.37 -9.33
C GLU A 46 28.47 1.24 -8.84
N GLY A 47 28.53 0.08 -9.52
CA GLY A 47 27.66 -1.06 -9.24
C GLY A 47 27.77 -1.61 -7.81
N LYS A 48 28.96 -1.54 -7.19
CA LYS A 48 29.17 -1.99 -5.81
C LYS A 48 28.44 -1.10 -4.80
N ALA A 49 28.54 0.22 -4.92
CA ALA A 49 27.86 1.16 -4.04
C ALA A 49 26.34 1.03 -4.17
N ARG A 50 25.83 0.93 -5.41
CA ARG A 50 24.42 0.66 -5.69
C ARG A 50 23.91 -0.61 -5.01
N ASN A 51 24.68 -1.70 -5.11
CA ASN A 51 24.31 -2.99 -4.50
C ASN A 51 24.30 -2.92 -2.97
N ILE A 52 25.23 -2.20 -2.34
CA ILE A 52 25.22 -1.94 -0.89
C ILE A 52 23.94 -1.20 -0.49
N THR A 53 23.54 -0.17 -1.22
CA THR A 53 22.29 0.57 -0.96
C THR A 53 21.06 -0.33 -1.09
N ILE A 54 21.02 -1.22 -2.08
CA ILE A 54 19.92 -2.18 -2.23
C ILE A 54 19.89 -3.16 -1.05
N ASP A 55 21.04 -3.69 -0.62
CA ASP A 55 21.13 -4.64 0.49
C ASP A 55 20.71 -4.00 1.84
N LYS A 56 21.20 -2.79 2.12
CA LYS A 56 21.00 -2.15 3.43
C LYS A 56 19.70 -1.36 3.54
N ILE A 57 19.34 -0.61 2.50
CA ILE A 57 18.20 0.32 2.53
C ILE A 57 16.98 -0.33 1.88
N ALA A 58 17.08 -0.71 0.61
CA ALA A 58 15.92 -1.20 -0.14
C ALA A 58 15.33 -2.47 0.47
N ARG A 59 16.17 -3.41 0.95
CA ARG A 59 15.72 -4.63 1.65
C ARG A 59 14.86 -4.32 2.88
N ARG A 60 15.24 -3.32 3.70
CA ARG A 60 14.48 -2.90 4.88
C ARG A 60 13.18 -2.20 4.51
N ALA A 61 13.25 -1.27 3.56
CA ALA A 61 12.07 -0.59 3.05
C ALA A 61 11.05 -1.58 2.46
N LEU A 62 11.50 -2.59 1.69
CA LEU A 62 10.65 -3.64 1.13
C LEU A 62 10.02 -4.54 2.20
N TRP A 63 10.66 -4.70 3.35
CA TRP A 63 10.04 -5.41 4.48
C TRP A 63 8.86 -4.61 5.03
N TRP A 64 9.08 -3.34 5.36
CA TRP A 64 8.02 -2.46 5.85
C TRP A 64 6.88 -2.31 4.86
N PHE A 65 7.19 -2.15 3.58
CA PHE A 65 6.20 -2.01 2.51
C PHE A 65 5.23 -3.20 2.43
N ARG A 66 5.75 -4.43 2.51
CA ARG A 66 4.93 -5.65 2.41
C ARG A 66 4.02 -5.82 3.62
N TRP A 67 4.56 -5.60 4.81
CA TRP A 67 3.79 -5.76 6.05
C TRP A 67 2.83 -4.61 6.27
N ALA A 68 3.16 -3.38 5.87
CA ALA A 68 2.24 -2.25 5.88
C ALA A 68 1.06 -2.51 4.93
N ALA A 69 1.31 -3.08 3.74
CA ALA A 69 0.23 -3.48 2.83
C ALA A 69 -0.73 -4.50 3.46
N LEU A 70 -0.18 -5.54 4.08
CA LEU A 70 -0.98 -6.57 4.75
C LEU A 70 -1.72 -6.02 5.97
N ALA A 71 -1.07 -5.19 6.79
CA ALA A 71 -1.68 -4.55 7.95
C ALA A 71 -2.81 -3.60 7.55
N THR A 72 -2.64 -2.86 6.44
CA THR A 72 -3.71 -2.00 5.89
C THR A 72 -4.90 -2.84 5.48
N LEU A 73 -4.71 -3.95 4.76
CA LEU A 73 -5.82 -4.85 4.43
C LEU A 73 -6.48 -5.46 5.67
N ALA A 74 -5.69 -5.95 6.63
CA ALA A 74 -6.22 -6.59 7.83
C ALA A 74 -7.08 -5.59 8.65
N THR A 75 -6.58 -4.38 8.86
CA THR A 75 -7.33 -3.33 9.57
C THR A 75 -8.56 -2.87 8.77
N GLY A 76 -8.48 -2.81 7.43
CA GLY A 76 -9.62 -2.50 6.58
C GLY A 76 -10.72 -3.56 6.68
N LEU A 77 -10.35 -4.84 6.65
CA LEU A 77 -11.27 -5.95 6.84
C LEU A 77 -11.94 -5.92 8.22
N LEU A 78 -11.19 -5.57 9.28
CA LEU A 78 -11.74 -5.43 10.64
C LEU A 78 -12.74 -4.27 10.73
N ILE A 79 -12.52 -3.17 10.02
CA ILE A 79 -13.48 -2.06 9.94
C ILE A 79 -14.76 -2.53 9.23
N THR A 80 -14.62 -3.23 8.09
CA THR A 80 -15.78 -3.69 7.32
C THR A 80 -16.48 -4.91 7.91
N GLY A 81 -15.84 -5.60 8.85
CA GLY A 81 -16.41 -6.74 9.58
C GLY A 81 -17.32 -6.32 10.75
N GLN A 82 -17.48 -5.02 11.01
CA GLN A 82 -18.40 -4.53 12.03
C GLN A 82 -19.85 -4.81 11.61
N LYS A 83 -20.68 -5.23 12.58
CA LYS A 83 -22.04 -5.72 12.36
C LYS A 83 -22.89 -4.79 11.49
N ASP A 84 -22.76 -3.48 11.71
CA ASP A 84 -23.62 -2.49 11.07
C ASP A 84 -22.95 -1.75 9.90
N TYR A 85 -21.70 -2.09 9.55
CA TYR A 85 -20.93 -1.38 8.53
C TYR A 85 -21.61 -1.39 7.15
N TRP A 86 -22.21 -2.52 6.77
CA TRP A 86 -22.83 -2.71 5.46
C TRP A 86 -24.32 -2.36 5.43
N ASN A 87 -24.92 -1.96 6.55
CA ASN A 87 -26.37 -1.75 6.63
C ASN A 87 -26.83 -0.64 5.68
N ASN A 88 -26.08 0.46 5.59
CA ASN A 88 -26.41 1.56 4.68
C ASN A 88 -26.26 1.13 3.21
N PHE A 89 -25.19 0.40 2.88
CA PHE A 89 -24.95 -0.11 1.54
C PHE A 89 -26.01 -1.11 1.06
N MET A 90 -26.47 -2.02 1.94
CA MET A 90 -27.42 -3.08 1.60
C MET A 90 -28.88 -2.64 1.64
N ASN A 91 -29.22 -1.68 2.51
CA ASN A 91 -30.60 -1.25 2.73
C ASN A 91 -30.91 0.15 2.19
N GLY A 92 -29.90 0.89 1.73
CA GLY A 92 -30.07 2.23 1.19
C GLY A 92 -30.54 2.25 -0.27
N SER A 93 -31.15 3.37 -0.67
CA SER A 93 -31.62 3.58 -2.05
C SER A 93 -30.43 3.84 -2.99
N ALA A 94 -30.60 3.53 -4.28
CA ALA A 94 -29.54 3.71 -5.28
C ALA A 94 -29.01 5.16 -5.37
N SER A 95 -29.84 6.16 -5.04
CA SER A 95 -29.42 7.57 -4.97
C SER A 95 -28.71 7.94 -3.67
N GLY A 96 -28.87 7.18 -2.58
CA GLY A 96 -28.25 7.42 -1.27
C GLY A 96 -26.92 6.69 -1.05
N ASN A 97 -26.62 5.66 -1.82
CA ASN A 97 -25.45 4.78 -1.59
C ASN A 97 -24.14 5.28 -2.21
N GLY A 98 -24.10 6.49 -2.77
CA GLY A 98 -22.92 7.01 -3.48
C GLY A 98 -21.63 6.98 -2.65
N HIS A 99 -21.73 7.32 -1.36
CA HIS A 99 -20.62 7.26 -0.41
C HIS A 99 -20.03 5.85 -0.27
N ASP A 100 -20.90 4.86 -0.02
CA ASP A 100 -20.49 3.49 0.26
C ASP A 100 -19.98 2.79 -1.00
N VAL A 101 -20.54 3.12 -2.17
CA VAL A 101 -20.02 2.69 -3.48
C VAL A 101 -18.62 3.25 -3.72
N ALA A 102 -18.40 4.55 -3.47
CA ALA A 102 -17.10 5.17 -3.63
C ALA A 102 -16.04 4.49 -2.77
N ILE A 103 -16.31 4.31 -1.47
CA ILE A 103 -15.39 3.58 -0.57
C ILE A 103 -15.13 2.16 -1.07
N SER A 104 -16.16 1.44 -1.50
CA SER A 104 -16.03 0.06 -1.99
C SER A 104 -15.16 -0.04 -3.24
N VAL A 105 -15.26 0.90 -4.18
CA VAL A 105 -14.37 0.99 -5.34
C VAL A 105 -12.92 1.21 -4.89
N GLY A 106 -12.70 2.12 -3.95
CA GLY A 106 -11.39 2.31 -3.32
C GLY A 106 -10.86 1.03 -2.68
N MET A 107 -11.71 0.27 -1.96
CA MET A 107 -11.33 -0.98 -1.31
C MET A 107 -10.85 -2.03 -2.31
N VAL A 108 -11.57 -2.20 -3.42
CA VAL A 108 -11.16 -3.15 -4.48
C VAL A 108 -9.80 -2.77 -5.06
N LEU A 109 -9.56 -1.48 -5.34
CA LEU A 109 -8.26 -1.02 -5.82
C LEU A 109 -7.15 -1.30 -4.79
N GLY A 110 -7.40 -1.03 -3.51
CA GLY A 110 -6.47 -1.34 -2.42
C GLY A 110 -6.15 -2.84 -2.32
N ILE A 111 -7.16 -3.72 -2.42
CA ILE A 111 -6.98 -5.18 -2.41
C ILE A 111 -6.14 -5.63 -3.60
N LEU A 112 -6.46 -5.16 -4.81
CA LEU A 112 -5.69 -5.49 -6.02
C LEU A 112 -4.23 -5.04 -5.89
N MET A 113 -4.00 -3.85 -5.35
CA MET A 113 -2.64 -3.33 -5.11
C MET A 113 -1.87 -4.19 -4.10
N ALA A 114 -2.48 -4.56 -2.97
CA ALA A 114 -1.84 -5.40 -1.97
C ALA A 114 -1.55 -6.81 -2.51
N ALA A 115 -2.47 -7.36 -3.30
CA ALA A 115 -2.28 -8.61 -4.02
C ALA A 115 -1.07 -8.49 -4.98
N ASN A 116 -0.96 -7.39 -5.73
CA ASN A 116 0.17 -7.09 -6.59
C ASN A 116 1.52 -7.01 -5.81
N VAL A 117 1.52 -6.41 -4.61
CA VAL A 117 2.69 -6.36 -3.72
C VAL A 117 3.22 -7.76 -3.40
N TRP A 118 2.34 -8.66 -2.95
CA TRP A 118 2.74 -9.98 -2.48
C TRP A 118 2.95 -10.98 -3.62
N MET A 119 2.13 -10.94 -4.67
CA MET A 119 2.14 -11.93 -5.74
C MET A 119 3.14 -11.61 -6.86
N ILE A 120 3.40 -10.33 -7.15
CA ILE A 120 4.25 -9.94 -8.29
C ILE A 120 5.50 -9.23 -7.78
N ILE A 121 5.36 -8.13 -7.04
CA ILE A 121 6.50 -7.30 -6.62
C ILE A 121 7.44 -8.13 -5.75
N TRP A 122 6.94 -8.76 -4.68
CA TRP A 122 7.79 -9.50 -3.75
C TRP A 122 8.48 -10.71 -4.38
N LYS A 123 7.79 -11.48 -5.24
CA LYS A 123 8.38 -12.65 -5.91
C LYS A 123 9.60 -12.24 -6.75
N ASN A 124 9.48 -11.15 -7.51
CA ASN A 124 10.57 -10.65 -8.34
C ASN A 124 11.67 -9.95 -7.51
N GLN A 125 11.30 -9.21 -6.47
CA GLN A 125 12.27 -8.57 -5.57
C GLN A 125 13.14 -9.57 -4.81
N LYS A 126 12.64 -10.77 -4.48
CA LYS A 126 13.47 -11.84 -3.91
C LYS A 126 14.64 -12.21 -4.84
N ILE A 127 14.41 -12.29 -6.15
CA ILE A 127 15.46 -12.60 -7.14
C ILE A 127 16.50 -11.48 -7.18
N VAL A 128 16.05 -10.22 -7.23
CA VAL A 128 16.94 -9.05 -7.23
C VAL A 128 17.79 -8.99 -5.96
N LEU A 129 17.17 -9.17 -4.79
CA LEU A 129 17.87 -9.14 -3.50
C LEU A 129 18.84 -10.31 -3.35
N ALA A 130 18.48 -11.51 -3.81
CA ALA A 130 19.38 -12.66 -3.81
C ALA A 130 20.60 -12.41 -4.72
N ASN A 131 20.39 -11.85 -5.91
CA ASN A 131 21.46 -11.46 -6.81
C ASN A 131 22.40 -10.42 -6.18
N VAL A 132 21.86 -9.40 -5.54
CA VAL A 132 22.67 -8.36 -4.87
C VAL A 132 23.56 -8.97 -3.79
N VAL A 133 23.02 -9.86 -2.95
CA VAL A 133 23.81 -10.55 -1.92
C VAL A 133 24.90 -11.43 -2.56
N ASN A 134 24.58 -12.15 -3.63
CA ASN A 134 25.54 -13.00 -4.33
C ASN A 134 26.72 -12.19 -4.90
N VAL A 135 26.41 -11.11 -5.64
CA VAL A 135 27.42 -10.24 -6.26
C VAL A 135 28.28 -9.55 -5.21
N LEU A 136 27.70 -9.09 -4.10
CA LEU A 136 28.48 -8.51 -2.99
C LEU A 136 29.38 -9.54 -2.30
N GLY A 137 29.00 -10.82 -2.32
CA GLY A 137 29.82 -11.94 -1.85
C GLY A 137 30.90 -12.40 -2.82
N GLY A 138 31.04 -11.75 -3.99
CA GLY A 138 32.02 -12.11 -5.02
C GLY A 138 31.54 -13.18 -6.00
N GLY A 139 30.27 -13.58 -5.94
CA GLY A 139 29.66 -14.51 -6.90
C GLY A 139 29.26 -13.84 -8.22
N GLU A 140 28.98 -14.65 -9.22
CA GLU A 140 28.55 -14.18 -10.55
C GLU A 140 27.16 -13.53 -10.53
N ALA A 141 26.94 -12.54 -11.40
CA ALA A 141 25.63 -11.91 -11.52
C ALA A 141 24.61 -12.86 -12.16
N ASN A 142 23.43 -12.94 -11.56
CA ASN A 142 22.31 -13.71 -12.09
C ASN A 142 21.70 -12.97 -13.31
N ALA A 143 21.67 -13.64 -14.46
CA ALA A 143 21.14 -13.12 -15.71
C ALA A 143 19.64 -12.77 -15.69
N ASP A 144 18.85 -13.40 -14.81
CA ASP A 144 17.41 -13.14 -14.67
C ASP A 144 17.09 -11.91 -13.81
N ALA A 145 18.06 -11.44 -13.00
CA ALA A 145 17.84 -10.36 -12.05
C ALA A 145 17.38 -9.03 -12.69
N PRO A 146 17.92 -8.59 -13.86
CA PRO A 146 17.43 -7.38 -14.54
C PRO A 146 15.96 -7.51 -14.98
N THR A 147 15.58 -8.67 -15.53
CA THR A 147 14.21 -8.95 -15.96
C THR A 147 13.23 -8.96 -14.79
N ALA A 148 13.62 -9.60 -13.68
CA ALA A 148 12.84 -9.59 -12.44
C ALA A 148 12.69 -8.15 -11.89
N GLY A 149 13.77 -7.38 -11.85
CA GLY A 149 13.75 -5.99 -11.43
C GLY A 149 12.79 -5.12 -12.26
N ARG A 150 12.80 -5.29 -13.58
CA ARG A 150 11.86 -4.59 -14.48
C ARG A 150 10.40 -4.97 -14.21
N LYS A 151 10.10 -6.26 -14.03
CA LYS A 151 8.74 -6.72 -13.69
C LYS A 151 8.25 -6.13 -12.36
N ALA A 152 9.11 -6.13 -11.34
CA ALA A 152 8.79 -5.53 -10.04
C ALA A 152 8.54 -4.02 -10.16
N LEU A 153 9.32 -3.31 -10.97
CA LEU A 153 9.16 -1.87 -11.19
C LEU A 153 7.84 -1.54 -11.90
N LEU A 154 7.50 -2.25 -12.98
CA LEU A 154 6.26 -2.02 -13.72
C LEU A 154 5.03 -2.28 -12.84
N ALA A 155 5.06 -3.37 -12.07
CA ALA A 155 4.03 -3.66 -11.07
C ALA A 155 3.92 -2.56 -10.00
N SER A 156 5.05 -2.03 -9.53
CA SER A 156 5.07 -0.91 -8.57
C SER A 156 4.47 0.37 -9.16
N ARG A 157 4.74 0.70 -10.43
CA ARG A 157 4.14 1.85 -11.12
C ARG A 157 2.64 1.71 -11.30
N GLN A 158 2.16 0.50 -11.60
CA GLN A 158 0.71 0.24 -11.62
C GLN A 158 0.07 0.55 -10.27
N ASN A 159 0.72 0.14 -9.17
CA ASN A 159 0.25 0.48 -7.83
C ASN A 159 0.26 1.99 -7.57
N VAL A 160 1.20 2.76 -8.12
CA VAL A 160 1.18 4.24 -8.01
C VAL A 160 -0.05 4.82 -8.70
N ILE A 161 -0.40 4.34 -9.89
CA ILE A 161 -1.59 4.82 -10.61
C ILE A 161 -2.86 4.47 -9.81
N PHE A 162 -2.97 3.22 -9.38
CA PHE A 162 -4.10 2.77 -8.58
C PHE A 162 -4.18 3.45 -7.21
N SER A 163 -3.05 3.81 -6.60
CA SER A 163 -3.07 4.48 -5.30
C SER A 163 -3.70 5.85 -5.38
N VAL A 164 -3.47 6.60 -6.47
CA VAL A 164 -4.09 7.90 -6.70
C VAL A 164 -5.61 7.76 -6.81
N SER A 165 -6.10 6.85 -7.65
CA SER A 165 -7.53 6.59 -7.79
C SER A 165 -8.16 6.08 -6.50
N MET A 166 -7.49 5.15 -5.80
CA MET A 166 -7.96 4.59 -4.53
C MET A 166 -8.09 5.68 -3.47
N LEU A 167 -7.09 6.54 -3.31
CA LEU A 167 -7.13 7.66 -2.37
C LEU A 167 -8.22 8.65 -2.72
N PHE A 168 -8.40 8.95 -4.02
CA PHE A 168 -9.49 9.82 -4.47
C PHE A 168 -10.87 9.28 -4.04
N PHE A 169 -11.10 7.98 -4.20
CA PHE A 169 -12.37 7.38 -3.81
C PHE A 169 -12.54 7.24 -2.29
N MET A 170 -11.53 6.78 -1.56
CA MET A 170 -11.64 6.54 -0.12
C MET A 170 -11.55 7.81 0.73
N VAL A 171 -10.65 8.73 0.41
CA VAL A 171 -10.48 9.98 1.15
C VAL A 171 -11.49 11.01 0.64
N GLY A 172 -11.68 11.07 -0.68
CA GLY A 172 -12.62 12.00 -1.28
C GLY A 172 -14.07 11.71 -0.91
N SER A 173 -14.47 10.46 -0.67
CA SER A 173 -15.86 10.15 -0.25
C SER A 173 -16.26 10.88 1.04
N ALA A 174 -15.33 11.07 1.98
CA ALA A 174 -15.58 11.83 3.20
C ALA A 174 -15.80 13.33 2.95
N HIS A 175 -15.41 13.85 1.79
CA HIS A 175 -15.56 15.26 1.41
C HIS A 175 -16.68 15.49 0.39
N PHE A 176 -16.94 14.55 -0.52
CA PHE A 176 -17.93 14.70 -1.60
C PHE A 176 -19.36 14.40 -1.15
N TYR A 177 -19.52 13.51 -0.17
CA TYR A 177 -20.83 13.12 0.34
C TYR A 177 -21.04 13.79 1.70
N SER A 178 -21.49 15.05 1.67
CA SER A 178 -21.74 15.91 2.83
C SER A 178 -22.99 15.51 3.64
N GLY A 179 -23.14 14.23 3.95
CA GLY A 179 -24.00 13.77 5.06
C GLY A 179 -23.30 13.83 6.42
N ALA A 180 -21.97 13.99 6.44
CA ALA A 180 -21.15 13.95 7.66
C ALA A 180 -21.15 15.25 8.50
N PHE A 181 -21.61 16.37 7.93
CA PHE A 181 -21.66 17.68 8.60
C PHE A 181 -23.03 18.36 8.48
N GLY A 182 -24.09 17.61 8.14
CA GLY A 182 -25.45 18.16 8.03
C GLY A 182 -25.95 18.81 9.33
N ASP A 183 -25.46 18.33 10.48
CA ASP A 183 -25.77 18.86 11.81
C ASP A 183 -24.73 19.88 12.32
N ALA A 184 -23.76 20.28 11.50
CA ALA A 184 -22.68 21.21 11.86
C ALA A 184 -22.92 22.66 11.37
N THR A 185 -24.17 23.00 11.02
CA THR A 185 -24.68 24.36 10.80
C THR A 185 -26.06 24.47 11.41
#